data_AF-A0A941FPS8-F1
#
_entry.id   AF-A0A941FPS8-F1
#
_cell.length_a   1.000
_cell.length_b   1.000
_cell.length_c   1.000
_cell.angle_alpha   90.00
_cell.angle_beta   90.00
_cell.angle_gamma   90.00
#
_symmetry.space_group_name_H-M   'P 1'
#
loop_
_entity.id
_entity.type
_entity.pdbx_description
1 polymer ?
#
loop_
_entity_poly.entity_id
_entity_poly.type
_entity_poly.pdbx_seq_one_letter_code
_entity_poly.pdbx_strand_id
1 'polypeptide(L)'
;MLHLPDGYLGYFKGEVENIFNLLMEQVGKSDTDIDDVLKVVGGKIAADRVTKQLDMENFFSTATIGRSVIIEHILNSGAHKEEISALIKRVNVYFDKLIHFALSHYTELKTMELEERYQFISPNHKDRLTLLGQMTSSFVHEFRNPLTSIMGFIQLLQAEQPEIKYLDIISKELDQLNYRITQFLNISKRRLQQHNLIFFHCSACE
;
A
#
# COMPACT_ATOMS: atom_id res chain seq x y z
N MET A 1 -23.93 -28.07 -1.64
CA MET A 1 -23.08 -27.54 -0.54
C MET A 1 -21.67 -27.99 -0.84
N LEU A 2 -20.75 -27.08 -1.15
CA LEU A 2 -19.33 -27.41 -1.34
C LEU A 2 -18.74 -27.78 0.02
N HIS A 3 -18.31 -29.03 0.21
CA HIS A 3 -17.60 -29.46 1.42
C HIS A 3 -16.11 -29.20 1.22
N LEU A 4 -15.53 -28.34 2.08
CA LEU A 4 -14.11 -28.05 2.13
C LEU A 4 -13.36 -29.23 2.80
N PRO A 5 -12.13 -29.59 2.37
CA PRO A 5 -11.35 -30.67 2.98
C PRO A 5 -10.96 -30.37 4.44
N ASP A 6 -11.04 -31.40 5.28
CA ASP A 6 -10.95 -31.34 6.76
C ASP A 6 -9.62 -30.78 7.32
N GLY A 7 -8.56 -30.66 6.51
CA GLY A 7 -7.24 -30.17 6.94
C GLY A 7 -7.09 -28.65 7.10
N TYR A 8 -7.97 -27.85 6.48
CA TYR A 8 -7.90 -26.37 6.50
C TYR A 8 -8.91 -25.71 7.44
N LEU A 9 -9.82 -26.52 8.01
CA LEU A 9 -10.93 -26.10 8.86
C LEU A 9 -10.52 -25.55 10.23
N GLY A 10 -9.27 -25.77 10.67
CA GLY A 10 -8.78 -25.32 11.98
C GLY A 10 -8.26 -23.88 12.02
N TYR A 11 -7.67 -23.38 10.93
CA TYR A 11 -6.91 -22.12 10.94
C TYR A 11 -7.71 -20.92 10.42
N PHE A 12 -8.77 -21.16 9.65
CA PHE A 12 -9.46 -20.13 8.85
C PHE A 12 -10.98 -20.06 9.06
N LYS A 13 -11.52 -20.85 9.99
CA LYS A 13 -12.97 -21.09 10.13
C LYS A 13 -13.80 -19.82 10.31
N GLY A 14 -13.26 -18.78 10.96
CA GLY A 14 -13.98 -17.53 11.18
C GLY A 14 -13.95 -16.54 10.01
N GLU A 15 -12.77 -16.25 9.45
CA GLU A 15 -12.63 -15.24 8.38
C GLU A 15 -13.17 -15.73 7.03
N VAL A 16 -12.96 -17.00 6.70
CA VAL A 16 -13.47 -17.59 5.45
C VAL A 16 -14.98 -17.66 5.46
N GLU A 17 -15.58 -18.09 6.58
CA GLU A 17 -17.05 -18.08 6.75
C GLU A 17 -17.61 -16.65 6.65
N ASN A 18 -16.92 -15.66 7.22
CA ASN A 18 -17.37 -14.27 7.14
C ASN A 18 -17.33 -13.72 5.71
N ILE A 19 -16.23 -13.91 4.98
CA ILE A 19 -16.11 -13.47 3.58
C ILE A 19 -17.12 -14.20 2.70
N PHE A 20 -17.32 -15.50 2.92
CA PHE A 20 -18.30 -16.30 2.19
C PHE A 20 -19.73 -15.81 2.44
N ASN A 21 -20.10 -15.55 3.70
CA ASN A 21 -21.41 -15.03 4.05
C ASN A 21 -21.66 -13.63 3.45
N LEU A 22 -20.65 -12.75 3.47
CA LEU A 22 -20.72 -11.43 2.87
C LEU A 22 -20.96 -11.49 1.36
N LEU A 23 -20.29 -12.43 0.65
CA LEU A 23 -20.51 -12.66 -0.77
C LEU A 23 -21.93 -13.19 -1.03
N MET A 24 -22.39 -14.19 -0.26
CA MET A 24 -23.71 -14.79 -0.43
C MET A 24 -24.86 -13.81 -0.15
N GLU A 25 -24.70 -12.89 0.81
CA GLU A 25 -25.68 -11.84 1.13
C GLU A 25 -25.90 -10.89 -0.06
N GLN A 26 -24.86 -10.64 -0.87
CA GLN A 26 -24.95 -9.75 -2.03
C GLN A 26 -25.39 -10.47 -3.31
N VAL A 27 -25.02 -11.75 -3.49
CA VAL A 27 -25.41 -12.55 -4.66
C VAL A 27 -26.91 -12.84 -4.72
N GLY A 28 -27.61 -12.82 -3.59
CA GLY A 28 -29.07 -13.03 -3.53
C GLY A 28 -29.95 -11.87 -4.03
N LYS A 29 -29.36 -10.72 -4.36
CA LYS A 29 -30.09 -9.55 -4.87
C LYS A 29 -30.16 -9.61 -6.40
N SER A 30 -31.31 -10.03 -6.93
CA SER A 30 -31.57 -10.16 -8.38
C SER A 30 -31.35 -8.81 -9.08
N ASP A 31 -30.49 -8.80 -10.12
CA ASP A 31 -29.96 -7.66 -10.91
C ASP A 31 -28.63 -7.01 -10.49
N THR A 32 -27.96 -7.47 -9.42
CA THR A 32 -26.67 -6.84 -9.04
C THR A 32 -25.51 -7.31 -9.92
N ASP A 33 -24.78 -6.38 -10.55
CA ASP A 33 -23.52 -6.67 -11.25
C ASP A 33 -22.52 -7.28 -10.25
N ILE A 34 -21.82 -8.35 -10.66
CA ILE A 34 -20.79 -8.98 -9.84
C ILE A 34 -19.70 -7.99 -9.45
N ASP A 35 -19.38 -7.01 -10.30
CA ASP A 35 -18.39 -5.99 -9.98
C ASP A 35 -18.86 -5.08 -8.83
N ASP A 36 -20.14 -4.71 -8.80
CA ASP A 36 -20.74 -3.95 -7.71
C ASP A 36 -20.78 -4.78 -6.42
N VAL A 37 -21.09 -6.07 -6.53
CA VAL A 37 -21.03 -7.01 -5.39
C VAL A 37 -19.61 -7.04 -4.81
N LEU A 38 -18.59 -7.23 -5.64
CA LEU A 38 -17.20 -7.30 -5.20
C LEU A 38 -16.73 -5.97 -4.59
N LYS A 39 -17.17 -4.84 -5.13
CA LYS A 39 -16.88 -3.52 -4.59
C LYS A 39 -17.48 -3.34 -3.20
N VAL A 40 -18.75 -3.69 -3.01
CA VAL A 40 -19.44 -3.61 -1.71
C VAL A 40 -18.77 -4.52 -0.68
N VAL A 41 -18.47 -5.77 -1.06
CA VAL A 41 -17.81 -6.72 -0.16
C VAL A 41 -16.40 -6.27 0.19
N GLY A 42 -15.62 -5.79 -0.79
CA GLY A 42 -14.30 -5.22 -0.56
C GLY A 42 -14.33 -4.04 0.42
N GLY A 43 -15.30 -3.13 0.27
CA GLY A 43 -15.52 -2.02 1.20
C GLY A 43 -15.85 -2.47 2.63
N LYS A 44 -16.73 -3.50 2.78
CA LYS A 44 -17.05 -4.08 4.10
C LYS A 44 -15.81 -4.70 4.77
N ILE A 45 -15.00 -5.44 4.01
CA ILE A 45 -13.75 -6.05 4.51
C ILE A 45 -12.78 -4.97 4.98
N ALA A 46 -12.59 -3.93 4.17
CA ALA A 46 -11.74 -2.80 4.51
C ALA A 46 -12.19 -2.11 5.80
N ALA A 47 -13.48 -1.78 5.91
CA ALA A 47 -14.05 -1.12 7.08
C ALA A 47 -13.89 -1.94 8.35
N ASP A 48 -14.16 -3.25 8.30
CA ASP A 48 -13.98 -4.16 9.44
C ASP A 48 -12.52 -4.19 9.91
N ARG A 49 -11.57 -4.25 8.96
CA ARG A 49 -10.13 -4.27 9.27
C ARG A 49 -9.64 -2.96 9.87
N VAL A 50 -10.02 -1.81 9.31
CA VAL A 50 -9.66 -0.51 9.88
C VAL A 50 -10.23 -0.36 11.29
N THR A 51 -11.51 -0.70 11.48
CA THR A 51 -12.19 -0.62 12.78
C THR A 51 -11.52 -1.51 13.84
N LYS A 52 -11.09 -2.71 13.45
CA LYS A 52 -10.39 -3.67 14.33
C LYS A 52 -8.88 -3.44 14.42
N GLN A 53 -8.34 -2.43 13.74
CA GLN A 53 -6.90 -2.14 13.64
C GLN A 53 -6.07 -3.33 13.12
N LEU A 54 -6.62 -4.09 12.17
CA LEU A 54 -5.95 -5.21 11.52
C LEU A 54 -5.29 -4.76 10.21
N ASP A 55 -4.14 -5.35 9.87
CA ASP A 55 -3.50 -5.19 8.56
C ASP A 55 -4.30 -5.89 7.44
N MET A 56 -3.77 -5.91 6.20
CA MET A 56 -4.36 -6.63 5.06
C MET A 56 -3.71 -7.99 4.78
N GLU A 57 -2.62 -8.34 5.45
CA GLU A 57 -1.81 -9.53 5.15
C GLU A 57 -2.64 -10.81 5.30
N ASN A 58 -3.35 -10.93 6.44
CA ASN A 58 -4.19 -12.09 6.69
C ASN A 58 -5.31 -12.25 5.64
N PHE A 59 -5.85 -11.15 5.11
CA PHE A 59 -6.90 -11.22 4.08
C PHE A 59 -6.33 -11.64 2.74
N PHE A 60 -5.16 -11.14 2.35
CA PHE A 60 -4.50 -11.56 1.12
C PHE A 60 -4.14 -13.05 1.15
N SER A 61 -3.62 -13.52 2.28
CA SER A 61 -3.33 -14.94 2.49
C SER A 61 -4.62 -15.78 2.37
N THR A 62 -5.67 -15.39 3.10
CA THR A 62 -6.98 -16.07 3.07
C THR A 62 -7.61 -16.08 1.67
N ALA A 63 -7.59 -14.95 0.96
CA ALA A 63 -8.11 -14.84 -0.40
C ALA A 63 -7.30 -15.71 -1.39
N THR A 64 -5.97 -15.75 -1.25
CA THR A 64 -5.10 -16.57 -2.09
C THR A 64 -5.35 -18.07 -1.86
N ILE A 65 -5.47 -18.49 -0.60
CA ILE A 65 -5.77 -19.88 -0.24
C ILE A 65 -7.16 -20.27 -0.74
N GLY A 66 -8.17 -19.43 -0.51
CA GLY A 66 -9.53 -19.64 -0.99
C GLY A 66 -9.61 -19.80 -2.51
N ARG A 67 -8.87 -18.96 -3.25
CA ARG A 67 -8.74 -19.07 -4.71
C ARG A 67 -8.17 -20.43 -5.13
N SER A 68 -7.07 -20.88 -4.50
CA SER A 68 -6.44 -22.17 -4.79
C SER A 68 -7.40 -23.34 -4.56
N VAL A 69 -8.12 -23.33 -3.45
CA VAL A 69 -9.12 -24.38 -3.12
C VAL A 69 -10.24 -24.43 -4.14
N ILE A 70 -10.75 -23.28 -4.59
CA ILE A 70 -11.80 -23.21 -5.61
C ILE A 70 -11.28 -23.73 -6.95
N ILE A 71 -10.06 -23.36 -7.35
CA ILE A 71 -9.44 -23.84 -8.59
C ILE A 71 -9.26 -25.36 -8.56
N GLU A 72 -8.80 -25.91 -7.43
CA GLU A 72 -8.66 -27.36 -7.24
C GLU A 72 -10.01 -28.08 -7.42
N HIS A 73 -11.10 -27.55 -6.84
CA HIS A 73 -12.43 -28.11 -7.04
C HIS A 73 -12.91 -28.03 -8.49
N ILE A 74 -12.61 -26.93 -9.20
CA ILE A 74 -12.94 -26.79 -10.62
C ILE A 74 -12.20 -27.83 -11.45
N LEU A 75 -10.90 -28.03 -11.20
CA LEU A 75 -10.09 -29.04 -11.89
C LEU A 75 -10.61 -30.47 -11.66
N ASN A 76 -11.15 -30.76 -10.47
CA ASN A 76 -11.68 -32.06 -10.10
C ASN A 76 -13.17 -32.27 -10.44
N SER A 77 -13.83 -31.30 -11.09
CA SER A 77 -15.28 -31.32 -11.35
C SER A 77 -15.73 -32.29 -12.46
N GLY A 78 -14.80 -32.82 -13.25
CA GLY A 78 -15.09 -33.66 -14.42
C GLY A 78 -15.64 -32.90 -15.64
N ALA A 79 -15.66 -31.57 -15.60
CA ALA A 79 -16.10 -30.71 -16.70
C ALA A 79 -15.13 -30.73 -17.91
N HIS A 80 -15.60 -30.27 -19.06
CA HIS A 80 -14.76 -30.16 -20.26
C HIS A 80 -13.67 -29.09 -20.09
N LYS A 81 -12.53 -29.28 -20.79
CA LYS A 81 -11.35 -28.42 -20.66
C LYS A 81 -11.65 -26.94 -20.92
N GLU A 82 -12.51 -26.67 -21.89
CA GLU A 82 -12.94 -25.32 -22.28
C GLU A 82 -13.71 -24.63 -21.15
N GLU A 83 -14.59 -25.37 -20.47
CA GLU A 83 -15.38 -24.88 -19.34
C GLU A 83 -14.50 -24.64 -18.11
N ILE A 84 -13.61 -25.58 -17.80
CA ILE A 84 -12.62 -25.44 -16.72
C ILE A 84 -11.77 -24.17 -16.92
N SER A 85 -11.26 -23.96 -18.14
CA SER A 85 -10.45 -22.79 -18.47
C SER A 85 -11.24 -21.48 -18.30
N ALA A 86 -12.50 -21.45 -18.73
CA ALA A 86 -13.37 -20.30 -18.55
C ALA A 86 -13.66 -20.00 -17.07
N LEU A 87 -13.94 -21.04 -16.28
CA LEU A 87 -14.21 -20.92 -14.85
C LEU A 87 -12.99 -20.43 -14.07
N ILE A 88 -11.81 -20.99 -14.32
CA ILE A 88 -10.55 -20.56 -13.68
C ILE A 88 -10.28 -19.08 -13.99
N LYS A 89 -10.45 -18.65 -15.25
CA LYS A 89 -10.29 -17.23 -15.63
C LYS A 89 -11.25 -16.34 -14.86
N ARG A 90 -12.53 -16.71 -14.75
CA ARG A 90 -13.53 -15.94 -13.99
C ARG A 90 -13.18 -15.85 -12.51
N VAL A 91 -12.79 -16.97 -11.89
CA VAL A 91 -12.37 -17.01 -10.49
C VAL A 91 -11.18 -16.08 -10.26
N ASN A 92 -10.13 -16.15 -11.10
CA ASN A 92 -8.98 -15.27 -10.98
C ASN A 92 -9.39 -13.79 -11.05
N VAL A 93 -10.19 -13.41 -12.05
CA VAL A 93 -10.68 -12.03 -12.20
C VAL A 93 -11.46 -11.58 -10.97
N TYR A 94 -12.35 -12.42 -10.43
CA TYR A 94 -13.16 -12.03 -9.26
C TYR A 94 -12.32 -11.88 -8.00
N PHE A 95 -11.37 -12.78 -7.74
CA PHE A 95 -10.46 -12.65 -6.60
C PHE A 95 -9.55 -11.44 -6.73
N ASP A 96 -9.01 -11.17 -7.91
CA ASP A 96 -8.15 -10.01 -8.15
C ASP A 96 -8.93 -8.69 -7.95
N LYS A 97 -10.17 -8.62 -8.46
CA LYS A 97 -11.07 -7.47 -8.24
C LYS A 97 -11.44 -7.29 -6.77
N LEU A 98 -11.77 -8.38 -6.06
CA LEU A 98 -12.08 -8.32 -4.63
C LEU A 98 -10.91 -7.76 -3.81
N ILE A 99 -9.71 -8.30 -4.07
CA ILE A 99 -8.47 -7.86 -3.42
C ILE A 99 -8.21 -6.39 -3.71
N HIS A 100 -8.36 -5.98 -4.98
CA HIS A 100 -8.18 -4.60 -5.39
C HIS A 100 -9.16 -3.66 -4.67
N PHE A 101 -10.47 -3.95 -4.70
CA PHE A 101 -11.46 -3.09 -4.05
C PHE A 101 -11.27 -3.00 -2.54
N ALA A 102 -10.93 -4.11 -1.89
CA ALA A 102 -10.63 -4.12 -0.46
C ALA A 102 -9.39 -3.31 -0.11
N LEU A 103 -8.29 -3.46 -0.87
CA LEU A 103 -7.07 -2.69 -0.65
C LEU A 103 -7.27 -1.19 -0.90
N SER A 104 -7.96 -0.83 -1.99
CA SER A 104 -8.27 0.57 -2.30
C SER A 104 -9.07 1.23 -1.19
N HIS A 105 -10.19 0.62 -0.76
CA HIS A 105 -10.98 1.15 0.36
C HIS A 105 -10.21 1.17 1.68
N TYR A 106 -9.40 0.15 1.96
CA TYR A 106 -8.60 0.10 3.19
C TYR A 106 -7.59 1.26 3.23
N THR A 107 -6.93 1.51 2.10
CA THR A 107 -5.96 2.60 1.94
C THR A 107 -6.63 3.96 2.08
N GLU A 108 -7.80 4.14 1.45
CA GLU A 108 -8.62 5.36 1.59
C GLU A 108 -9.02 5.61 3.05
N LEU A 109 -9.62 4.62 3.71
CA LEU A 109 -10.05 4.73 5.10
C LEU A 109 -8.87 4.99 6.06
N LYS A 110 -7.73 4.32 5.86
CA LYS A 110 -6.51 4.58 6.64
C LYS A 110 -5.96 5.98 6.40
N THR A 111 -6.02 6.47 5.17
CA THR A 111 -5.60 7.84 4.83
C THR A 111 -6.50 8.85 5.54
N MET A 112 -7.81 8.64 5.53
CA MET A 112 -8.77 9.49 6.25
C MET A 112 -8.55 9.45 7.77
N GLU A 113 -8.32 8.27 8.36
CA GLU A 113 -8.03 8.12 9.80
C GLU A 113 -6.73 8.87 10.18
N LEU A 114 -5.70 8.77 9.33
CA LEU A 114 -4.45 9.50 9.53
C LEU A 114 -4.69 11.01 9.43
N GLU A 115 -5.40 11.48 8.41
CA GLU A 115 -5.75 12.90 8.23
C GLU A 115 -6.55 13.45 9.41
N GLU A 116 -7.53 12.70 9.92
CA GLU A 116 -8.31 13.08 11.11
C GLU A 116 -7.40 13.17 12.35
N ARG A 117 -6.53 12.18 12.57
CA ARG A 117 -5.52 12.28 13.64
C ARG A 117 -4.62 13.49 13.47
N TYR A 118 -4.22 13.84 12.25
CA TYR A 118 -3.42 15.04 11.97
C TYR A 118 -4.19 16.35 12.21
N GLN A 119 -5.52 16.36 12.05
CA GLN A 119 -6.35 17.55 12.33
C GLN A 119 -6.47 17.82 13.84
N PHE A 120 -6.50 16.79 14.69
CA PHE A 120 -6.50 16.97 16.14
C PHE A 120 -5.11 17.28 16.73
N ILE A 121 -4.02 17.03 15.99
CA ILE A 121 -2.63 17.24 16.43
C ILE A 121 -2.10 18.68 16.22
N SER A 122 -2.92 19.71 15.93
CA SER A 122 -2.36 21.07 15.89
C SER A 122 -3.29 22.25 16.22
N PRO A 123 -2.97 22.98 17.30
CA PRO A 123 -2.91 24.44 17.31
C PRO A 123 -1.47 25.00 17.17
N ASN A 124 -0.42 24.19 17.00
CA ASN A 124 0.95 24.69 16.80
C ASN A 124 1.51 24.29 15.42
N HIS A 125 1.63 25.28 14.54
CA HIS A 125 2.31 25.20 13.23
C HIS A 125 3.73 24.58 13.31
N LYS A 126 4.37 24.63 14.49
CA LYS A 126 5.69 24.06 14.78
C LYS A 126 5.70 22.53 14.76
N ASP A 127 4.62 21.87 15.20
CA ASP A 127 4.53 20.41 15.28
C ASP A 127 4.25 19.80 13.90
N ARG A 128 3.42 20.47 13.09
CA ARG A 128 3.20 20.10 11.67
C ARG A 128 4.49 20.17 10.84
N LEU A 129 5.30 21.20 11.04
CA LEU A 129 6.59 21.34 10.37
C LEU A 129 7.64 20.34 10.89
N THR A 130 7.59 20.00 12.18
CA THR A 130 8.51 19.02 12.78
C THR A 130 8.20 17.61 12.28
N LEU A 131 6.91 17.24 12.23
CA LEU A 131 6.42 15.99 11.64
C LEU A 131 6.75 15.91 10.15
N LEU A 132 6.49 16.98 9.38
CA LEU A 132 6.87 17.05 7.97
C LEU A 132 8.39 16.90 7.80
N GLY A 133 9.19 17.51 8.68
CA GLY A 133 10.65 17.38 8.70
C GLY A 133 11.11 15.95 9.01
N GLN A 134 10.46 15.26 9.94
CA GLN A 134 10.74 13.86 10.28
C GLN A 134 10.32 12.90 9.15
N MET A 135 9.13 13.07 8.59
CA MET A 135 8.66 12.28 7.43
C MET A 135 9.52 12.50 6.20
N THR A 136 9.85 13.77 5.90
CA THR A 136 10.75 14.10 4.78
C THR A 136 12.13 13.48 4.99
N SER A 137 12.63 13.42 6.24
CA SER A 137 13.91 12.77 6.52
C SER A 137 13.85 11.26 6.28
N SER A 138 12.81 10.55 6.75
CA SER A 138 12.64 9.11 6.48
C SER A 138 12.52 8.84 4.98
N PHE A 139 11.66 9.60 4.30
CA PHE A 139 11.46 9.52 2.85
C PHE A 139 12.76 9.77 2.06
N VAL A 140 13.57 10.74 2.46
CA VAL A 140 14.88 11.02 1.83
C VAL A 140 15.87 9.86 2.04
N HIS A 141 15.87 9.23 3.21
CA HIS A 141 16.70 8.05 3.45
C HIS A 141 16.25 6.86 2.58
N GLU A 142 14.94 6.67 2.42
CA GLU A 142 14.37 5.61 1.59
C GLU A 142 14.61 5.84 0.09
N PHE A 143 14.70 7.09 -0.38
CA PHE A 143 15.09 7.42 -1.77
C PHE A 143 16.59 7.34 -2.01
N ARG A 144 17.42 7.67 -1.02
CA ARG A 144 18.89 7.53 -1.15
C ARG A 144 19.32 6.09 -1.31
N ASN A 145 18.62 5.13 -0.72
CA ASN A 145 18.97 3.70 -0.80
C ASN A 145 18.95 3.14 -2.24
N PRO A 146 17.84 3.23 -3.00
CA PRO A 146 17.83 2.81 -4.39
C PRO A 146 18.74 3.70 -5.25
N LEU A 147 18.79 5.02 -5.00
CA LEU A 147 19.66 5.92 -5.78
C LEU A 147 21.15 5.56 -5.65
N THR A 148 21.61 5.28 -4.44
CA THR A 148 23.00 4.88 -4.17
C THR A 148 23.33 3.55 -4.83
N SER A 149 22.38 2.60 -4.78
CA SER A 149 22.53 1.30 -5.44
C SER A 149 22.62 1.45 -6.95
N ILE A 150 21.76 2.29 -7.55
CA ILE A 150 21.77 2.58 -8.99
C ILE A 150 23.07 3.29 -9.39
N MET A 151 23.52 4.29 -8.64
CA MET A 151 24.80 4.96 -8.88
C MET A 151 25.97 3.97 -8.81
N GLY A 152 25.96 3.05 -7.85
CA GLY A 152 26.96 1.98 -7.76
C GLY A 152 26.96 1.04 -8.97
N PHE A 153 25.79 0.62 -9.45
CA PHE A 153 25.71 -0.18 -10.68
C PHE A 153 26.16 0.59 -11.92
N ILE A 154 25.84 1.89 -12.02
CA ILE A 154 26.34 2.73 -13.12
C ILE A 154 27.87 2.85 -13.08
N GLN A 155 28.47 3.01 -11.90
CA GLN A 155 29.93 3.05 -11.74
C GLN A 155 30.59 1.72 -12.14
N LEU A 156 30.00 0.59 -11.77
CA LEU A 156 30.46 -0.73 -12.19
C LEU A 156 30.36 -0.89 -13.72
N LEU A 157 29.24 -0.48 -14.31
CA LEU A 157 29.03 -0.53 -15.76
C LEU A 157 29.99 0.40 -16.52
N GLN A 158 30.30 1.58 -16.00
CA GLN A 158 31.31 2.47 -16.58
C GLN A 158 32.72 1.85 -16.54
N ALA A 159 33.02 1.03 -15.53
CA ALA A 159 34.31 0.36 -15.39
C ALA A 159 34.43 -0.89 -16.28
N GLU A 160 33.35 -1.68 -16.39
CA GLU A 160 33.34 -2.94 -17.14
C GLU A 160 33.01 -2.78 -18.62
N GLN A 161 32.15 -1.81 -18.97
CA GLN A 161 31.61 -1.59 -20.33
C GLN A 161 31.53 -0.09 -20.67
N PRO A 162 32.68 0.59 -20.79
CA PRO A 162 32.73 2.05 -21.02
C PRO A 162 32.11 2.47 -22.36
N GLU A 163 31.97 1.55 -23.32
CA GLU A 163 31.33 1.79 -24.61
C GLU A 163 29.80 1.98 -24.54
N ILE A 164 29.15 1.67 -23.41
CA ILE A 164 27.70 1.92 -23.25
C ILE A 164 27.46 3.43 -23.30
N LYS A 165 26.75 3.84 -24.35
CA LYS A 165 26.35 5.23 -24.55
C LYS A 165 25.43 5.69 -23.41
N TYR A 166 25.52 6.98 -23.06
CA TYR A 166 24.66 7.67 -22.10
C TYR A 166 24.89 7.35 -20.61
N LEU A 167 25.83 6.47 -20.22
CA LEU A 167 26.14 6.22 -18.80
C LEU A 167 26.51 7.49 -18.04
N ASP A 168 27.31 8.37 -18.64
CA ASP A 168 27.69 9.65 -18.04
C ASP A 168 26.50 10.60 -17.85
N ILE A 169 25.54 10.57 -18.78
CA ILE A 169 24.33 11.38 -18.71
C ILE A 169 23.42 10.85 -17.59
N ILE A 170 23.24 9.53 -17.51
CA ILE A 170 22.45 8.89 -16.45
C ILE A 170 23.08 9.18 -15.08
N SER A 171 24.40 9.04 -14.95
CA SER A 171 25.13 9.36 -13.72
C SER A 171 24.89 10.81 -13.31
N LYS A 172 25.02 11.76 -14.26
CA LYS A 172 24.81 13.18 -14.00
C LYS A 172 23.37 13.51 -13.58
N GLU A 173 22.37 12.84 -14.14
CA GLU A 173 20.97 13.04 -13.75
C GLU A 173 20.67 12.47 -12.36
N LEU A 174 21.27 11.33 -12.01
CA LEU A 174 21.17 10.76 -10.67
C LEU A 174 21.84 11.66 -9.61
N ASP A 175 23.00 12.25 -9.93
CA ASP A 175 23.67 13.22 -9.06
C ASP A 175 22.82 14.49 -8.86
N GLN A 176 22.24 15.01 -9.95
CA GLN A 176 21.31 16.15 -9.87
C GLN A 176 20.08 15.82 -9.02
N LEU A 177 19.52 14.62 -9.15
CA LEU A 177 18.40 14.16 -8.34
C LEU A 177 18.80 14.07 -6.87
N ASN A 178 19.95 13.47 -6.55
CA ASN A 178 20.49 13.39 -5.18
C ASN A 178 20.64 14.79 -4.55
N TYR A 179 21.16 15.74 -5.35
CA TYR A 179 21.33 17.12 -4.94
C TYR A 179 19.97 17.79 -4.66
N ARG A 180 18.98 17.66 -5.55
CA ARG A 180 17.64 18.23 -5.36
C ARG A 180 16.93 17.67 -4.13
N ILE A 181 17.02 16.35 -3.90
CA ILE A 181 16.49 15.69 -2.70
C ILE A 181 17.16 16.24 -1.44
N THR A 182 18.48 16.43 -1.48
CA THR A 182 19.24 17.01 -0.35
C THR A 182 18.87 18.48 -0.09
N GLN A 183 18.66 19.28 -1.14
CA GLN A 183 18.20 20.67 -1.01
C GLN A 183 16.77 20.76 -0.44
N PHE A 184 15.86 19.89 -0.88
CA PHE A 184 14.50 19.81 -0.36
C PHE A 184 14.49 19.57 1.16
N LEU A 185 15.31 18.62 1.65
CA LEU A 185 15.48 18.34 3.08
C LEU A 185 16.02 19.56 3.85
N ASN A 186 17.00 20.27 3.29
CA ASN A 186 17.61 21.43 3.93
C ASN A 186 16.63 22.60 4.08
N ILE A 187 15.67 22.75 3.16
CA ILE A 187 14.60 23.74 3.25
C ILE A 187 13.63 23.38 4.38
N SER A 188 13.23 22.10 4.46
CA SER A 188 12.36 21.58 5.53
C SER A 188 12.98 21.71 6.92
N LYS A 189 14.30 21.54 7.06
CA LYS A 189 15.03 21.74 8.34
C LYS A 189 15.27 23.21 8.70
N ARG A 190 15.59 24.10 7.76
CA ARG A 190 15.97 25.49 8.07
C ARG A 190 14.81 26.38 8.54
N ARG A 191 13.58 26.14 8.12
CA ARG A 191 12.41 26.89 8.62
C ARG A 191 12.06 26.60 10.09
N LEU A 192 12.59 25.52 10.67
CA LEU A 192 12.40 25.17 12.08
C LEU A 192 13.33 25.94 13.03
N GLN A 193 14.45 26.50 12.53
CA GLN A 193 15.46 27.18 13.37
C GLN A 193 15.38 28.72 13.35
N GLN A 194 14.70 29.34 12.37
CA GLN A 194 14.62 30.81 12.25
C GLN A 194 13.64 31.52 13.22
N HIS A 195 13.06 30.82 14.21
CA HIS A 195 12.24 31.44 15.26
C HIS A 195 12.79 31.26 16.68
N ASN A 196 14.03 30.79 16.84
CA ASN A 196 14.70 30.69 18.15
C ASN A 196 15.93 31.60 18.32
N LEU A 197 16.14 32.57 17.42
CA LEU A 197 17.00 33.74 17.66
C LEU A 197 16.26 34.91 17.00
N ILE A 198 15.61 35.82 17.72
CA ILE A 198 16.22 36.99 18.36
C ILE A 198 15.30 37.41 19.53
N PHE A 199 15.72 37.17 20.77
CA PHE A 199 15.38 38.02 21.92
C PHE A 199 16.70 38.32 22.63
N PHE A 200 17.42 39.33 22.14
CA PHE A 200 18.26 40.14 23.01
C PHE A 200 17.51 41.45 23.23
N HIS A 201 16.94 41.56 24.41
CA HIS A 201 16.23 42.73 24.88
C HIS A 201 17.23 43.89 24.98
N CYS A 202 16.92 44.98 24.29
CA CYS A 202 17.50 46.29 24.55
C CYS A 202 17.05 46.75 25.95
N SER A 203 18.00 47.08 26.81
CA SER A 203 17.74 47.82 28.05
C SER A 203 18.79 48.91 28.16
N ALA A 204 18.43 50.11 27.69
CA ALA A 204 19.09 51.35 28.04
C ALA A 204 18.14 52.16 28.93
N CYS A 205 18.73 52.79 29.95
CA CYS A 205 18.19 53.80 30.87
C CYS A 205 17.30 53.32 32.03
N GLU A 206 17.87 53.24 33.23
CA GLU A 206 17.79 54.31 34.25
C GLU A 206 19.15 54.49 34.92
#